data_AF-A0A538UAX5-F1
#
_entry.id   AF-A0A538UAX5-F1
#
_cell.length_a   1.000
_cell.length_b   1.000
_cell.length_c   1.000
_cell.angle_alpha   90.00
_cell.angle_beta   90.00
_cell.angle_gamma   90.00
#
_symmetry.space_group_name_H-M   'P 1'
#
loop_
_entity.id
_entity.type
_entity.pdbx_description
1 polymer ?
#
loop_
_entity_poly.entity_id
_entity_poly.type
_entity_poly.pdbx_seq_one_letter_code
_entity_poly.pdbx_strand_id
1 'polypeptide(L)'
;VSALSLWAGVIVDRIDKRRLILLTQTLAMLQALALAILAGTHVITPSMLLALAGVFGAISAFDLPARQSFLVEMVGKEDLSNAIALNSAAFNTARVLGPAVAGGLVAMAGETTCFFLNALSYVVVIVMLLRMDVAPRSRTRAATAGSLRDGIRYALDLEPIRNLLLLLGVTCGLDFQYTTLLPVYARQILHAGPGAYGLMVAAFGLGSLLSALVL
;
A
#
# COMPACT_ATOMS: atom_id res chain seq x y z
N VAL A 1 -9.24 4.22 7.15
CA VAL A 1 -8.53 4.63 5.91
C VAL A 1 -9.50 5.12 4.83
N SER A 2 -10.63 4.46 4.62
CA SER A 2 -11.59 4.70 3.51
C SER A 2 -12.23 6.10 3.44
N ALA A 3 -12.35 6.84 4.55
CA ALA A 3 -12.91 8.20 4.55
C ALA A 3 -11.88 9.26 4.10
N LEU A 4 -10.59 9.06 4.40
CA LEU A 4 -9.54 9.97 3.96
C LEU A 4 -9.22 9.81 2.47
N SER A 5 -9.40 8.62 1.90
CA SER A 5 -9.12 8.36 0.48
C SER A 5 -10.00 9.15 -0.49
N LEU A 6 -11.26 9.45 -0.12
CA LEU A 6 -12.16 10.30 -0.92
C LEU A 6 -11.69 11.77 -0.97
N TRP A 7 -11.22 12.29 0.17
CA TRP A 7 -10.62 13.63 0.24
C TRP A 7 -9.22 13.67 -0.37
N ALA A 8 -8.45 12.59 -0.22
CA ALA A 8 -7.14 12.42 -0.82
C ALA A 8 -7.21 12.51 -2.34
N GLY A 9 -8.19 11.86 -2.99
CA GLY A 9 -8.37 11.92 -4.44
C GLY A 9 -8.51 13.35 -4.99
N VAL A 10 -9.30 14.21 -4.31
CA VAL A 10 -9.49 15.61 -4.71
C VAL A 10 -8.20 16.44 -4.58
N ILE A 11 -7.39 16.15 -3.56
CA ILE A 11 -6.10 16.84 -3.33
C ILE A 11 -5.03 16.32 -4.30
N VAL A 12 -5.01 15.01 -4.55
CA VAL A 12 -4.12 14.33 -5.51
C VAL A 12 -4.34 14.87 -6.93
N ASP A 13 -5.58 15.17 -7.32
CA ASP A 13 -5.89 15.75 -8.63
C ASP A 13 -5.46 17.23 -8.79
N ARG A 14 -5.13 17.91 -7.69
CA ARG A 14 -4.74 19.35 -7.70
C ARG A 14 -3.25 19.60 -7.55
N ILE A 15 -2.52 18.65 -6.98
CA ILE A 15 -1.09 18.76 -6.71
C ILE A 15 -0.32 18.00 -7.80
N ASP A 16 0.87 18.48 -8.16
CA ASP A 16 1.76 17.71 -9.03
C ASP A 16 2.02 16.34 -8.39
N LYS A 17 1.56 15.26 -9.04
CA LYS A 17 1.60 13.90 -8.49
C LYS A 17 3.00 13.48 -8.08
N ARG A 18 4.02 13.89 -8.85
CA ARG A 18 5.43 13.70 -8.50
C ARG A 18 5.80 14.35 -7.16
N ARG A 19 5.35 15.58 -6.90
CA ARG A 19 5.58 16.28 -5.61
C ARG A 19 4.83 15.61 -4.47
N LEU A 20 3.61 15.15 -4.73
CA LEU A 20 2.83 14.43 -3.71
C LEU A 20 3.48 13.10 -3.33
N ILE A 21 3.91 12.31 -4.33
CA ILE A 21 4.63 11.04 -4.10
C ILE A 21 5.96 11.31 -3.38
N LEU A 22 6.70 12.36 -3.75
CA LEU A 22 7.92 12.73 -3.03
C LEU A 22 7.62 13.08 -1.56
N LEU A 23 6.55 13.83 -1.29
CA LEU A 23 6.15 14.18 0.07
C LEU A 23 5.75 12.93 0.87
N THR A 24 4.89 12.06 0.33
CA THR A 24 4.47 10.83 1.01
C THR A 24 5.64 9.88 1.26
N GLN A 25 6.53 9.70 0.29
CA GLN A 25 7.74 8.88 0.44
C GLN A 25 8.70 9.45 1.48
N THR A 26 8.84 10.78 1.55
CA THR A 26 9.66 11.43 2.58
C THR A 26 9.06 11.24 3.97
N LEU A 27 7.74 11.39 4.10
CA LEU A 27 7.03 11.15 5.37
C LEU A 27 7.12 9.67 5.80
N ALA A 28 6.98 8.73 4.86
CA ALA A 28 7.14 7.30 5.11
C ALA A 28 8.59 6.96 5.53
N MET A 29 9.59 7.58 4.90
CA MET A 29 11.00 7.45 5.29
C MET A 29 11.24 7.94 6.73
N LEU A 30 10.72 9.12 7.07
CA LEU A 30 10.84 9.68 8.43
C LEU A 30 10.16 8.79 9.47
N GLN A 31 8.99 8.23 9.13
CA GLN A 31 8.27 7.29 9.98
C GLN A 31 9.05 5.98 10.17
N ALA A 32 9.65 5.44 9.10
CA ALA A 32 10.49 4.24 9.17
C ALA A 32 11.76 4.47 10.00
N LEU A 33 12.40 5.64 9.86
CA LEU A 33 13.54 6.04 10.69
C LEU A 33 13.15 6.19 12.16
N ALA A 34 12.01 6.81 12.45
CA ALA A 34 11.50 6.92 13.82
C ALA A 34 11.28 5.54 14.44
N LEU A 35 10.69 4.60 13.69
CA LEU A 35 10.57 3.20 14.12
C LEU A 35 11.93 2.54 14.36
N ALA A 36 12.89 2.72 13.46
CA ALA A 36 14.23 2.15 13.61
C ALA A 36 14.94 2.65 14.88
N ILE A 37 14.85 3.95 15.16
CA ILE A 37 15.43 4.57 16.36
C ILE A 37 14.72 4.07 17.63
N LEU A 38 13.39 4.04 17.64
CA LEU A 38 12.61 3.57 18.79
C LEU A 38 12.84 2.09 19.09
N ALA A 39 12.93 1.26 18.05
CA ALA A 39 13.27 -0.15 18.17
C ALA A 39 14.71 -0.34 18.68
N GLY A 40 15.69 0.40 18.11
CA GLY A 40 17.10 0.34 18.52
C GLY A 40 17.36 0.86 19.94
N THR A 41 16.54 1.77 20.43
CA THR A 41 16.63 2.28 21.82
C THR A 41 15.85 1.44 22.83
N HIS A 42 15.10 0.43 22.38
CA HIS A 42 14.22 -0.40 23.21
C HIS A 42 13.16 0.37 24.03
N VAL A 43 12.86 1.62 23.65
CA VAL A 43 11.83 2.47 24.29
C VAL A 43 10.45 2.27 23.65
N ILE A 44 10.35 1.43 22.61
CA ILE A 44 9.13 1.25 21.84
C ILE A 44 8.00 0.68 22.71
N THR A 45 6.90 1.43 22.82
CA THR A 45 5.69 1.00 23.53
C THR A 45 4.58 0.64 22.55
N PRO A 46 3.64 -0.26 22.91
CA PRO A 46 2.52 -0.63 22.03
C PRO A 46 1.67 0.57 21.59
N SER A 47 1.51 1.57 22.46
CA SER A 47 0.79 2.82 22.15
C SER A 47 1.51 3.65 21.09
N MET A 48 2.85 3.77 21.15
CA MET A 48 3.64 4.45 20.12
C MET A 48 3.56 3.72 18.79
N LEU A 49 3.57 2.38 18.81
CA LEU A 49 3.43 1.57 17.59
C LEU A 49 2.07 1.80 16.92
N LEU A 50 0.98 1.84 17.70
CA LEU A 50 -0.37 2.13 17.20
C LEU A 50 -0.47 3.54 16.62
N ALA A 51 0.10 4.54 17.29
CA ALA A 51 0.13 5.90 16.79
C ALA A 51 0.89 6.00 15.45
N LEU A 52 2.07 5.36 15.37
CA LEU A 52 2.89 5.30 14.15
C LEU A 52 2.20 4.54 13.02
N ALA A 53 1.47 3.47 13.32
CA ALA A 53 0.67 2.74 12.35
C ALA A 53 -0.49 3.60 11.83
N GLY A 54 -1.13 4.40 12.69
CA GLY A 54 -2.15 5.38 12.29
C GLY A 54 -1.60 6.44 11.33
N VAL A 55 -0.43 7.00 11.64
CA VAL A 55 0.27 7.96 10.77
C VAL A 55 0.63 7.33 9.43
N PHE A 56 1.18 6.11 9.45
CA PHE A 56 1.51 5.37 8.23
C PHE A 56 0.27 5.08 7.37
N GLY A 57 -0.86 4.72 8.01
CA GLY A 57 -2.13 4.52 7.33
C GLY A 57 -2.67 5.81 6.69
N ALA A 58 -2.46 6.97 7.33
CA ALA A 58 -2.79 8.26 6.75
C ALA A 58 -1.91 8.57 5.53
N ILE A 59 -0.59 8.38 5.61
CA ILE A 59 0.34 8.58 4.49
C ILE A 59 -0.03 7.68 3.31
N SER A 60 -0.27 6.39 3.59
CA SER A 60 -0.62 5.39 2.57
C SER A 60 -1.93 5.70 1.85
N ALA A 61 -2.88 6.36 2.52
CA ALA A 61 -4.14 6.79 1.92
C ALA A 61 -3.94 7.79 0.77
N PHE A 62 -2.85 8.56 0.77
CA PHE A 62 -2.48 9.47 -0.30
C PHE A 62 -1.48 8.84 -1.29
N ASP A 63 -0.54 8.02 -0.81
CA ASP A 63 0.50 7.42 -1.66
C ASP A 63 -0.07 6.47 -2.71
N LEU A 64 -0.97 5.57 -2.31
CA LEU A 64 -1.54 4.56 -3.18
C LEU A 64 -2.27 5.16 -4.41
N PRO A 65 -3.23 6.09 -4.24
CA PRO A 65 -3.93 6.69 -5.38
C PRO A 65 -2.98 7.57 -6.22
N ALA A 66 -2.05 8.30 -5.60
CA ALA A 66 -1.07 9.11 -6.32
C ALA A 66 -0.18 8.23 -7.21
N ARG A 67 0.31 7.10 -6.69
CA ARG A 67 1.15 6.14 -7.43
C ARG A 67 0.41 5.47 -8.57
N GLN A 68 -0.84 5.04 -8.33
CA GLN A 68 -1.67 4.44 -9.39
C GLN A 68 -1.91 5.44 -10.52
N SER A 69 -2.25 6.69 -10.20
CA SER A 69 -2.46 7.73 -11.20
C SER A 69 -1.17 8.09 -11.96
N PHE A 70 -0.05 8.19 -11.24
CA PHE A 70 1.26 8.49 -11.83
C PHE A 70 1.77 7.39 -12.76
N LEU A 71 1.52 6.11 -12.43
CA LEU A 71 1.88 4.98 -13.30
C LEU A 71 1.14 5.05 -14.63
N VAL A 72 -0.16 5.35 -14.61
CA VAL A 72 -0.98 5.51 -15.82
C VAL A 72 -0.46 6.65 -16.69
N GLU A 73 -0.08 7.78 -16.09
CA GLU A 73 0.45 8.94 -16.81
C GLU A 73 1.84 8.71 -17.40
N MET A 74 2.68 7.96 -16.70
CA MET A 74 4.06 7.67 -17.09
C MET A 74 4.15 6.71 -18.28
N VAL A 75 3.25 5.73 -18.35
CA VAL A 75 3.30 4.64 -19.34
C VAL A 75 2.45 4.94 -20.58
N GLY A 76 1.41 5.77 -20.45
CA GLY A 76 0.45 5.99 -21.53
C GLY A 76 -0.51 4.80 -21.71
N LYS A 77 -1.55 4.99 -22.53
CA LYS A 77 -2.65 4.01 -22.66
C LYS A 77 -2.25 2.70 -23.34
N GLU A 78 -1.25 2.75 -24.21
CA GLU A 78 -0.83 1.62 -25.06
C GLU A 78 -0.12 0.54 -24.23
N ASP A 79 0.76 0.94 -23.32
CA ASP A 79 1.53 0.03 -22.47
C ASP A 79 0.92 -0.19 -21.07
N LEU A 80 -0.24 0.40 -20.80
CA LEU A 80 -0.86 0.39 -19.47
C LEU A 80 -1.13 -1.03 -18.95
N SER A 81 -1.63 -1.91 -19.81
CA SER A 81 -1.92 -3.30 -19.44
C SER A 81 -0.65 -4.04 -19.00
N ASN A 82 0.44 -3.88 -19.76
CA ASN A 82 1.72 -4.48 -19.45
C ASN A 82 2.32 -3.92 -18.15
N ALA A 83 2.21 -2.60 -17.92
CA ALA A 83 2.69 -1.98 -16.69
C ALA A 83 1.86 -2.40 -15.46
N ILE A 84 0.54 -2.54 -15.61
CA ILE A 84 -0.32 -3.08 -14.55
C ILE A 84 0.07 -4.54 -14.24
N ALA A 85 0.28 -5.36 -15.26
CA ALA A 85 0.71 -6.75 -15.10
C ALA A 85 2.06 -6.83 -14.37
N LEU A 86 3.05 -6.03 -14.79
CA LEU A 86 4.36 -5.99 -14.16
C LEU A 86 4.30 -5.49 -12.71
N ASN A 87 3.54 -4.44 -12.44
CA ASN A 87 3.34 -3.94 -11.08
C ASN A 87 2.63 -4.99 -10.20
N SER A 88 1.66 -5.71 -10.75
CA SER A 88 0.94 -6.77 -10.06
C SER A 88 1.85 -7.96 -9.76
N ALA A 89 2.69 -8.37 -10.71
CA ALA A 89 3.70 -9.41 -10.51
C ALA A 89 4.68 -9.01 -9.41
N ALA A 90 5.27 -7.81 -9.49
CA ALA A 90 6.18 -7.29 -8.49
C ALA A 90 5.55 -7.24 -7.08
N PHE A 91 4.29 -6.79 -6.98
CA PHE A 91 3.58 -6.72 -5.70
C PHE A 91 3.31 -8.11 -5.12
N ASN A 92 2.85 -9.07 -5.94
CA ASN A 92 2.61 -10.44 -5.48
C ASN A 92 3.91 -11.14 -5.07
N THR A 93 5.00 -10.95 -5.82
CA THR A 93 6.33 -11.46 -5.46
C THR A 93 6.81 -10.86 -4.13
N ALA A 94 6.69 -9.55 -3.94
CA ALA A 94 7.03 -8.89 -2.68
C ALA A 94 6.15 -9.38 -1.52
N ARG A 95 4.86 -9.66 -1.75
CA ARG A 95 3.94 -10.18 -0.74
C ARG A 95 4.30 -11.60 -0.28
N VAL A 96 4.76 -12.44 -1.20
CA VAL A 96 5.16 -13.83 -0.89
C VAL A 96 6.55 -13.88 -0.27
N LEU A 97 7.53 -13.20 -0.88
CA LEU A 97 8.93 -13.27 -0.44
C LEU A 97 9.24 -12.32 0.71
N GLY A 98 8.53 -11.19 0.81
CA GLY A 98 8.77 -10.14 1.80
C GLY A 98 8.75 -10.65 3.24
N PRO A 99 7.69 -11.35 3.70
CA PRO A 99 7.64 -11.89 5.05
C PRO A 99 8.74 -12.91 5.35
N ALA A 100 9.10 -13.75 4.38
CA ALA A 100 10.16 -14.74 4.55
C ALA A 100 11.54 -14.08 4.70
N VAL A 101 11.86 -13.11 3.83
CA VAL A 101 13.12 -12.35 3.88
C VAL A 101 13.18 -11.49 5.14
N ALA A 102 12.10 -10.78 5.47
CA ALA A 102 12.02 -9.95 6.67
C ALA A 102 12.15 -10.79 7.95
N GLY A 103 11.47 -11.94 8.02
CA GLY A 103 11.58 -12.86 9.17
C GLY A 103 12.99 -13.38 9.37
N GLY A 104 13.68 -13.76 8.29
CA GLY A 104 15.09 -14.16 8.34
C GLY A 104 16.02 -13.02 8.79
N LEU A 105 15.83 -11.82 8.23
CA LEU A 105 16.58 -10.62 8.62
C LEU A 105 16.40 -10.28 10.11
N VAL A 106 15.16 -10.33 10.60
CA VAL A 106 14.86 -10.06 12.00
C VAL A 106 15.48 -11.13 12.90
N ALA A 107 15.46 -12.41 12.51
CA ALA A 107 16.06 -13.49 13.28
C ALA A 107 17.60 -13.37 13.38
N MET A 108 18.26 -12.88 12.33
CA MET A 108 19.73 -12.79 12.28
C MET A 108 20.27 -11.46 12.82
N ALA A 109 19.62 -10.34 12.50
CA ALA A 109 20.14 -8.99 12.71
C ALA A 109 19.19 -8.08 13.52
N GLY A 110 18.07 -8.63 14.01
CA GLY A 110 17.10 -7.91 14.81
C GLY A 110 16.14 -7.01 14.01
N GLU A 111 15.10 -6.55 14.69
CA GLU A 111 14.08 -5.65 14.13
C GLU A 111 14.63 -4.28 13.72
N THR A 112 15.60 -3.75 14.46
CA THR A 112 16.24 -2.45 14.19
C THR A 112 16.86 -2.41 12.80
N THR A 113 17.63 -3.45 12.43
CA THR A 113 18.26 -3.56 11.10
C THR A 113 17.21 -3.63 10.00
N CYS A 114 16.12 -4.37 10.23
CA CYS A 114 15.02 -4.46 9.28
C CYS A 114 14.35 -3.10 9.03
N PHE A 115 14.11 -2.31 10.07
CA PHE A 115 13.54 -0.97 9.93
C PHE A 115 14.50 0.02 9.27
N PHE A 116 15.81 -0.08 9.53
CA PHE A 116 16.81 0.74 8.83
C PHE A 116 16.86 0.43 7.33
N LEU A 117 16.83 -0.85 6.94
CA LEU A 117 16.77 -1.26 5.54
C LEU A 117 15.48 -0.77 4.87
N ASN A 118 14.36 -0.76 5.58
CA ASN A 118 13.12 -0.19 5.09
C ASN A 118 13.25 1.32 4.85
N ALA A 119 13.82 2.07 5.80
CA ALA A 119 14.11 3.49 5.63
C ALA A 119 15.01 3.77 4.42
N LEU A 120 16.07 2.98 4.24
CA LEU A 120 16.98 3.08 3.10
C LEU A 120 16.27 2.84 1.76
N SER A 121 15.33 1.89 1.72
CA SER A 121 14.54 1.61 0.53
C SER A 121 13.75 2.83 0.06
N TYR A 122 13.19 3.62 0.99
CA TYR A 122 12.53 4.88 0.65
C TYR A 122 13.49 5.92 0.06
N VAL A 123 14.73 6.00 0.57
CA VAL A 123 15.75 6.91 0.01
C VAL A 123 16.04 6.56 -1.45
N VAL A 124 16.21 5.27 -1.77
CA VAL A 124 16.46 4.82 -3.15
C VAL A 124 15.31 5.26 -4.07
N VAL A 125 14.06 5.08 -3.64
CA VAL A 125 12.89 5.49 -4.44
C VAL A 125 12.82 7.00 -4.62
N ILE A 126 13.13 7.79 -3.58
CA ILE A 126 13.18 9.26 -3.67
C ILE A 126 14.25 9.69 -4.68
N VAL A 127 15.46 9.11 -4.62
CA VAL A 127 16.54 9.44 -5.56
C VAL A 127 16.15 9.08 -7.00
N MET A 128 15.55 7.91 -7.22
CA MET A 128 15.04 7.53 -8.54
C MET A 128 13.97 8.49 -9.05
N LEU A 129 13.01 8.87 -8.21
CA LEU A 129 11.98 9.86 -8.56
C LEU A 129 12.55 11.24 -8.88
N LEU A 130 13.63 11.65 -8.22
CA LEU A 130 14.31 12.92 -8.51
C LEU A 130 15.12 12.87 -9.81
N ARG A 131 15.75 11.73 -10.11
CA ARG A 131 16.48 11.47 -11.36
C ARG A 131 15.58 11.27 -12.58
N MET A 132 14.32 10.90 -12.35
CA MET A 132 13.38 10.66 -13.42
C MET A 132 12.98 11.97 -14.10
N ASP A 133 13.21 12.03 -15.42
CA ASP A 133 12.85 13.19 -16.23
C ASP A 133 11.41 13.04 -16.72
N VAL A 134 10.47 13.51 -15.88
CA VAL A 134 9.05 13.51 -16.21
C VAL A 134 8.72 14.88 -16.75
N ALA A 135 8.40 14.97 -18.04
CA ALA A 135 8.00 16.23 -18.65
C ALA A 135 6.85 16.86 -17.83
N PRO A 136 6.93 18.15 -17.44
CA PRO A 136 5.86 18.80 -16.71
C PRO A 136 4.65 18.93 -17.65
N ARG A 137 3.70 17.99 -17.55
CA ARG A 137 2.48 18.01 -18.37
C ARG A 137 1.33 18.66 -17.62
N SER A 138 0.52 19.37 -18.42
CA SER A 138 -0.44 20.39 -17.98
C SER A 138 -1.30 19.92 -16.83
N ARG A 139 -1.50 20.79 -15.84
CA ARG A 139 -2.59 20.72 -14.87
C ARG A 139 -3.91 20.44 -15.59
N THR A 140 -4.30 19.18 -15.71
CA THR A 140 -5.64 18.83 -16.18
C THR A 140 -6.60 19.45 -15.19
N ARG A 141 -7.50 20.29 -15.70
CA ARG A 141 -8.41 21.17 -14.96
C ARG A 141 -8.84 20.55 -13.62
N ALA A 142 -8.40 21.16 -12.52
CA ALA A 142 -8.68 20.68 -11.17
C ALA A 142 -10.15 20.31 -11.00
N ALA A 143 -10.43 19.04 -10.71
CA ALA A 143 -11.72 18.59 -10.25
C ALA A 143 -12.18 19.48 -9.07
N THR A 144 -13.27 20.23 -9.27
CA THR A 144 -13.92 20.99 -8.21
C THR A 144 -14.68 20.05 -7.28
N ALA A 145 -14.99 20.45 -6.05
CA ALA A 145 -15.84 19.64 -5.16
C ALA A 145 -17.19 19.26 -5.81
N GLY A 146 -17.63 20.04 -6.80
CA GLY A 146 -18.76 19.72 -7.68
C GLY A 146 -18.55 18.47 -8.54
N SER A 147 -17.37 18.26 -9.14
CA SER A 147 -17.11 17.08 -9.98
C SER A 147 -16.97 15.78 -9.17
N LEU A 148 -16.61 15.86 -7.88
CA LEU A 148 -16.65 14.70 -6.98
C LEU A 148 -18.10 14.30 -6.67
N ARG A 149 -18.96 15.30 -6.44
CA ARG A 149 -20.39 15.07 -6.18
C ARG A 149 -21.10 14.53 -7.43
N ASP A 150 -20.74 15.04 -8.60
CA ASP A 150 -21.24 14.55 -9.88
C ASP A 150 -20.68 13.15 -10.21
N GLY A 151 -19.42 12.86 -9.88
CA GLY A 151 -18.83 11.53 -10.02
C GLY A 151 -19.45 10.48 -9.09
N ILE A 152 -19.73 10.85 -7.83
CA ILE A 152 -20.47 9.99 -6.88
C ILE A 152 -21.90 9.77 -7.39
N ARG A 153 -22.59 10.82 -7.83
CA ARG A 153 -23.95 10.70 -8.36
C ARG A 153 -23.97 9.83 -9.63
N TYR A 154 -23.03 10.02 -10.54
CA TYR A 154 -22.87 9.20 -11.75
C TYR A 154 -22.58 7.73 -11.44
N ALA A 155 -21.69 7.46 -10.48
CA ALA A 155 -21.38 6.10 -10.03
C ALA A 155 -22.55 5.41 -9.33
N LEU A 156 -23.42 6.18 -8.65
CA LEU A 156 -24.62 5.66 -7.99
C LEU A 156 -25.81 5.51 -8.94
N ASP A 157 -25.89 6.34 -9.98
CA ASP A 157 -26.96 6.32 -10.99
C ASP A 157 -26.77 5.18 -12.01
N LEU A 158 -25.52 4.76 -12.29
CA LEU A 158 -25.24 3.62 -13.16
C LEU A 158 -25.24 2.30 -12.39
N GLU A 159 -26.30 1.51 -12.56
CA GLU A 159 -26.46 0.19 -11.94
C GLU A 159 -25.24 -0.75 -12.07
N PRO A 160 -24.57 -0.88 -13.23
CA PRO A 160 -23.40 -1.75 -13.36
C PRO A 160 -22.22 -1.28 -12.50
N ILE A 161 -21.98 0.04 -12.44
CA ILE A 161 -20.86 0.64 -11.70
C ILE A 161 -21.13 0.57 -10.20
N ARG A 162 -22.36 0.86 -9.77
CA ARG A 162 -22.79 0.74 -8.37
C ARG A 162 -22.60 -0.67 -7.84
N ASN A 163 -23.04 -1.68 -8.61
CA ASN A 163 -22.93 -3.08 -8.20
C ASN A 163 -21.46 -3.54 -8.14
N LEU A 164 -20.62 -3.10 -9.09
CA LEU A 164 -19.18 -3.35 -9.05
C LEU A 164 -18.51 -2.72 -7.82
N LEU A 165 -18.84 -1.46 -7.51
CA LEU A 165 -18.28 -0.76 -6.34
C LEU A 165 -18.75 -1.38 -5.01
N LEU A 166 -20.01 -1.82 -4.93
CA LEU A 166 -20.53 -2.54 -3.78
C LEU A 166 -19.84 -3.90 -3.61
N LEU A 167 -19.69 -4.66 -4.69
CA LEU A 167 -19.00 -5.94 -4.68
C LEU A 167 -17.55 -5.77 -4.23
N LEU A 168 -16.84 -4.77 -4.76
CA LEU A 168 -15.48 -4.43 -4.37
C LEU A 168 -15.39 -4.00 -2.90
N GLY A 169 -16.34 -3.18 -2.44
CA GLY A 169 -16.39 -2.72 -1.05
C GLY A 169 -16.61 -3.87 -0.06
N VAL A 170 -17.53 -4.78 -0.38
CA VAL A 170 -17.83 -5.97 0.45
C VAL A 170 -16.64 -6.93 0.46
N THR A 171 -16.06 -7.22 -0.70
CA THR A 171 -14.91 -8.13 -0.82
C THR A 171 -13.67 -7.58 -0.13
N CYS A 172 -13.27 -6.33 -0.40
CA CYS A 172 -12.13 -5.71 0.28
C CYS A 172 -12.34 -5.55 1.79
N GLY A 173 -13.57 -5.28 2.24
CA GLY A 173 -13.91 -5.18 3.66
C GLY A 173 -13.70 -6.51 4.40
N LEU A 174 -14.15 -7.60 3.80
CA LEU A 174 -14.01 -8.95 4.35
C LEU A 174 -12.55 -9.45 4.31
N ASP A 175 -11.81 -9.16 3.24
CA ASP A 175 -10.43 -9.62 3.04
C ASP A 175 -9.44 -9.02 4.06
N PHE A 176 -9.59 -7.73 4.38
CA PHE A 176 -8.70 -7.06 5.33
C PHE A 176 -8.92 -7.51 6.79
N GLN A 177 -10.15 -7.92 7.13
CA GLN A 177 -10.46 -8.48 8.44
C GLN A 177 -9.86 -9.88 8.61
N TYR A 178 -9.83 -10.68 7.54
CA TYR A 178 -9.28 -12.03 7.56
C TYR A 178 -7.78 -12.04 7.90
N THR A 179 -6.98 -11.20 7.25
CA THR A 179 -5.51 -11.12 7.47
C THR A 179 -5.13 -10.62 8.86
N THR A 180 -5.94 -9.74 9.45
CA THR A 180 -5.68 -9.16 10.78
C THR A 180 -6.10 -10.10 11.92
N LEU A 181 -7.17 -10.89 11.72
CA LEU A 181 -7.70 -11.82 12.73
C LEU A 181 -7.05 -13.20 12.69
N LEU A 182 -6.44 -13.58 11.56
CA LEU A 182 -5.79 -14.88 11.37
C LEU A 182 -4.75 -15.24 12.47
N PRO A 183 -3.87 -14.32 12.93
CA PRO A 183 -2.90 -14.63 13.98
C PRO A 183 -3.58 -14.95 15.32
N VAL A 184 -4.70 -14.29 15.63
CA VAL A 184 -5.49 -14.51 16.84
C VAL A 184 -6.27 -15.82 16.74
N TYR A 185 -6.86 -16.10 15.56
CA TYR A 185 -7.62 -17.32 15.29
C TYR A 185 -6.73 -18.57 15.35
N ALA A 186 -5.55 -18.52 14.74
CA ALA A 186 -4.57 -19.62 14.77
C ALA A 186 -4.10 -19.93 16.20
N ARG A 187 -3.92 -18.89 17.03
CA ARG A 187 -3.35 -19.01 18.37
C ARG A 187 -4.39 -19.34 19.45
N GLN A 188 -5.59 -18.76 19.39
CA GLN A 188 -6.62 -18.90 20.43
C GLN A 188 -7.65 -20.00 20.16
N ILE A 189 -7.92 -20.34 18.89
CA ILE A 189 -8.97 -21.31 18.54
C ILE A 189 -8.34 -22.62 18.08
N LEU A 190 -7.35 -22.56 17.18
CA LEU A 190 -6.66 -23.76 16.68
C LEU A 190 -5.59 -24.30 17.65
N HIS A 191 -5.22 -23.55 18.69
CA HIS A 191 -4.11 -23.89 19.60
C HIS A 191 -2.80 -24.22 18.87
N ALA A 192 -2.64 -23.73 17.64
CA ALA A 192 -1.55 -24.13 16.76
C ALA A 192 -0.38 -23.15 16.92
N GLY A 193 0.83 -23.69 17.03
CA GLY A 193 2.04 -22.90 17.21
C GLY A 193 2.36 -21.98 16.01
N PRO A 194 3.38 -21.11 16.14
CA PRO A 194 3.79 -20.15 15.10
C PRO A 194 4.00 -20.77 13.71
N GLY A 195 4.38 -22.05 13.64
CA GLY A 195 4.57 -22.78 12.38
C GLY A 195 3.28 -23.02 11.57
N ALA A 196 2.12 -23.18 12.22
CA ALA A 196 0.85 -23.39 11.52
C ALA A 196 0.35 -22.11 10.84
N TYR A 197 0.58 -20.95 11.46
CA TYR A 197 0.34 -19.65 10.84
C TYR A 197 1.22 -19.46 9.60
N GLY A 198 2.50 -19.83 9.68
CA GLY A 198 3.41 -19.84 8.54
C GLY A 198 2.91 -20.72 7.40
N LEU A 199 2.37 -21.91 7.71
CA LEU A 199 1.81 -22.83 6.70
C LEU A 199 0.55 -22.26 6.02
N MET A 200 -0.33 -21.60 6.79
CA MET A 200 -1.52 -20.94 6.25
C MET A 200 -1.17 -19.78 5.32
N VAL A 201 -0.19 -18.96 5.70
CA VAL A 201 0.32 -17.87 4.85
C VAL A 201 0.98 -18.43 3.59
N ALA A 202 1.73 -19.53 3.69
CA ALA A 202 2.34 -20.20 2.55
C ALA A 202 1.30 -20.77 1.58
N ALA A 203 0.23 -21.40 2.10
CA ALA A 203 -0.89 -21.89 1.29
C ALA A 203 -1.63 -20.74 0.59
N PHE A 204 -1.84 -19.61 1.27
CA PHE A 204 -2.43 -18.41 0.68
C PHE A 204 -1.53 -17.81 -0.41
N GLY A 205 -0.21 -17.77 -0.17
CA GLY A 205 0.80 -17.35 -1.15
C GLY A 205 0.77 -18.22 -2.40
N LEU A 206 0.77 -19.55 -2.24
CA LEU A 206 0.64 -20.53 -3.33
C LEU A 206 -0.65 -20.35 -4.13
N GLY A 207 -1.79 -20.13 -3.45
CA GLY A 207 -3.07 -19.84 -4.11
C GLY A 207 -3.00 -18.59 -4.99
N SER A 208 -2.32 -17.54 -4.52
CA SER A 208 -2.14 -16.32 -5.32
C SER A 208 -1.21 -16.49 -6.52
N LEU A 209 -0.16 -17.30 -6.39
CA LEU A 209 0.74 -17.63 -7.50
C LEU A 209 0.00 -18.44 -8.58
N LEU A 210 -0.78 -19.44 -8.19
CA LEU A 210 -1.61 -20.22 -9.12
C LEU A 210 -2.64 -19.35 -9.83
N SER A 211 -3.31 -18.47 -9.08
CA SER A 211 -4.28 -17.54 -9.67
C SER A 211 -3.63 -16.57 -10.67
N ALA A 212 -2.42 -16.09 -10.40
CA ALA A 212 -1.70 -15.17 -11.29
C ALA A 212 -1.14 -15.84 -12.56
N LEU A 213 -0.99 -17.17 -12.57
CA LEU A 213 -0.56 -17.94 -13.74
C LEU A 213 -1.73 -18.33 -14.65
N VAL A 214 -2.94 -18.42 -14.09
CA VAL A 214 -4.16 -18.79 -14.82
C VAL A 214 -4.86 -17.56 -15.43
N LEU A 215 -4.67 -16.38 -14.85
CA LEU A 215 -5.17 -15.09 -15.36
C LEU A 215 -4.25 -14.51 -16.43
#